data_AF-V5GJQ1-F1
#
_entry.id   AF-V5GJQ1-F1
#
_cell.length_a   1.000
_cell.length_b   1.000
_cell.length_c   1.000
_cell.angle_alpha   90.00
_cell.angle_beta   90.00
_cell.angle_gamma   90.00
#
_symmetry.space_group_name_H-M   'P 1'
#
loop_
_entity.id
_entity.type
_entity.pdbx_description
1 polymer ?
#
loop_
_entity_poly.entity_id
_entity_poly.type
_entity_poly.pdbx_seq_one_letter_code
_entity_poly.pdbx_strand_id
1 'polypeptide(L)'
;ERTRLEAQAETSNDSEPPPTSTTPQVPESSEYMELEEAMSRDKQALLEEFERRRKARSINVSTDDAEVKRNLRQLGEPICLFGEGPADRRCRLRDILSRIGEDAVIRREAEEERKLFEKDQETTWYHEGPESLRIARLWIAEYSLP
;
A
#
# COMPACT_ATOMS: atom_id res chain seq x y z
N GLU A 1 -6.45 -52.73 36.08
CA GLU A 1 -5.65 -53.45 37.08
C GLU A 1 -4.52 -52.53 37.53
N ARG A 2 -4.57 -51.89 38.70
CA ARG A 2 -4.00 -52.38 39.98
C ARG A 2 -2.60 -52.98 39.84
N THR A 3 -1.58 -52.18 40.20
CA THR A 3 -0.48 -52.64 41.07
C THR A 3 0.21 -51.44 41.72
N ARG A 4 -0.08 -51.30 43.02
CA ARG A 4 0.60 -50.48 44.02
C ARG A 4 1.70 -51.35 44.62
N LEU A 5 2.92 -50.85 44.75
CA LEU A 5 3.88 -51.31 45.75
C LEU A 5 4.70 -50.11 46.25
N GLU A 6 4.57 -49.88 47.54
CA GLU A 6 5.27 -48.90 48.37
C GLU A 6 6.71 -49.35 48.66
N ALA A 7 7.61 -48.38 48.86
CA ALA A 7 8.70 -48.48 49.83
C ALA A 7 9.10 -47.07 50.28
N GLN A 8 9.10 -46.85 51.60
CA GLN A 8 9.41 -45.62 52.33
C GLN A 8 10.90 -45.51 52.70
N ALA A 9 11.37 -44.27 52.93
CA ALA A 9 12.34 -43.78 53.95
C ALA A 9 13.10 -42.56 53.37
N GLU A 10 12.90 -41.31 53.84
CA GLU A 10 13.54 -40.66 55.01
C GLU A 10 15.09 -40.80 54.96
N THR A 11 15.98 -39.78 54.97
CA THR A 11 16.03 -38.43 55.56
C THR A 11 17.15 -37.55 54.93
N SER A 12 17.13 -36.25 55.24
CA SER A 12 18.25 -35.33 55.57
C SER A 12 19.12 -34.63 54.50
N ASN A 13 18.91 -33.30 54.43
CA ASN A 13 19.88 -32.18 54.60
C ASN A 13 20.77 -31.68 53.43
N ASP A 14 20.60 -30.38 53.12
CA ASP A 14 21.62 -29.29 53.14
C ASP A 14 21.68 -28.37 51.90
N SER A 15 21.57 -27.04 52.16
CA SER A 15 22.20 -25.82 51.54
C SER A 15 22.53 -25.78 50.03
N GLU A 16 22.25 -24.78 49.17
CA GLU A 16 22.28 -23.30 49.20
C GLU A 16 21.76 -22.76 47.83
N PRO A 17 21.24 -21.51 47.69
CA PRO A 17 20.97 -20.89 46.38
C PRO A 17 22.21 -20.18 45.76
N PRO A 18 22.32 -20.06 44.42
CA PRO A 18 23.52 -19.56 43.75
C PRO A 18 23.72 -18.04 43.94
N PRO A 19 24.97 -17.54 43.91
CA PRO A 19 25.29 -16.15 44.17
C PRO A 19 24.82 -15.24 43.02
N THR A 20 24.11 -14.17 43.38
CA THR A 20 23.81 -13.04 42.50
C THR A 20 25.11 -12.31 42.15
N SER A 21 25.60 -12.50 40.92
CA SER A 21 26.67 -11.68 40.36
C SER A 21 26.13 -10.29 40.05
N THR A 22 26.28 -9.38 41.01
CA THR A 22 26.15 -7.94 40.79
C THR A 22 27.20 -7.51 39.78
N THR A 23 26.77 -7.36 38.52
CA THR A 23 27.55 -6.69 37.48
C THR A 23 27.58 -5.19 37.79
N PRO A 24 28.74 -4.50 37.66
CA PRO A 24 28.79 -3.06 37.87
C PRO A 24 27.99 -2.37 36.76
N GLN A 25 26.92 -1.68 37.14
CA GLN A 25 26.14 -0.86 36.23
C GLN A 25 26.97 0.37 35.83
N VAL A 26 27.64 0.27 34.69
CA VAL A 26 28.30 1.40 34.04
C VAL A 26 27.21 2.45 33.77
N PRO A 27 27.40 3.73 34.13
CA PRO A 27 26.46 4.77 33.76
C PRO A 27 26.49 4.89 32.23
N GLU A 28 25.48 4.33 31.58
CA GLU A 28 25.22 4.53 30.16
C GLU A 28 25.13 6.04 29.92
N SER A 29 26.13 6.60 29.24
CA SER A 29 26.07 8.00 28.82
C SER A 29 24.89 8.13 27.85
N SER A 30 24.11 9.20 27.98
CA SER A 30 22.96 9.51 27.09
C SER A 30 23.32 9.41 25.61
N GLU A 31 24.58 9.65 25.27
CA GLU A 31 25.15 9.58 23.92
C GLU A 31 25.24 8.14 23.38
N TYR A 32 25.46 7.14 24.25
CA TYR A 32 25.43 5.71 23.89
C TYR A 32 24.01 5.22 23.63
N MET A 33 23.04 5.67 24.43
CA MET A 33 21.62 5.34 24.25
C MET A 33 21.07 5.93 22.93
N GLU A 34 21.50 7.14 22.57
CA GLU A 34 21.13 7.79 21.31
C GLU A 34 21.75 7.12 20.07
N LEU A 35 22.99 6.62 20.18
CA LEU A 35 23.63 5.79 19.15
C LEU A 35 22.92 4.44 18.97
N GLU A 36 22.53 3.78 20.07
CA GLU A 36 21.75 2.53 20.02
C GLU A 36 20.36 2.74 19.41
N GLU A 37 19.68 3.84 19.73
CA GLU A 37 18.42 4.20 19.10
C GLU A 37 18.57 4.47 17.60
N ALA A 38 19.61 5.19 17.18
CA ALA A 38 19.89 5.44 15.77
C ALA A 38 20.17 4.12 15.02
N MET A 39 21.01 3.24 15.58
CA MET A 39 21.24 1.91 15.02
C MET A 39 19.98 1.04 14.98
N SER A 40 19.10 1.16 15.99
CA SER A 40 17.82 0.45 16.03
C SER A 40 16.87 0.92 14.94
N ARG A 41 16.80 2.23 14.68
CA ARG A 41 16.03 2.82 13.57
C ARG A 41 16.55 2.36 12.22
N ASP A 42 17.87 2.37 12.01
CA ASP A 42 18.48 1.92 10.76
C ASP A 42 18.21 0.42 10.52
N LYS A 43 18.30 -0.39 11.58
CA LYS A 43 17.96 -1.82 11.53
C LYS A 43 16.49 -2.05 11.21
N GLN A 44 15.58 -1.26 11.81
CA GLN A 44 14.15 -1.33 11.51
C GLN A 44 13.84 -0.94 10.08
N ALA A 45 14.42 0.16 9.58
CA ALA A 45 14.27 0.59 8.18
C ALA A 45 14.75 -0.49 7.20
N LEU A 46 15.86 -1.16 7.51
CA LEU A 46 16.38 -2.24 6.68
C LEU A 46 15.44 -3.45 6.67
N LEU A 47 14.90 -3.84 7.83
CA LEU A 47 13.91 -4.92 7.93
C LEU A 47 12.65 -4.60 7.12
N GLU A 48 12.16 -3.36 7.20
CA GLU A 48 11.02 -2.91 6.39
C GLU A 48 11.31 -2.99 4.88
N GLU A 49 12.51 -2.60 4.43
CA GLU A 49 12.87 -2.75 3.01
C GLU A 49 12.86 -4.21 2.56
N PHE A 50 13.36 -5.12 3.40
CA PHE A 50 13.33 -6.55 3.10
C PHE A 50 11.90 -7.09 3.03
N GLU A 51 11.04 -6.71 3.97
CA GLU A 51 9.63 -7.09 3.96
C GLU A 51 8.91 -6.53 2.74
N ARG A 52 9.15 -5.27 2.37
CA ARG A 52 8.62 -4.65 1.15
C ARG A 52 9.07 -5.41 -0.09
N ARG A 53 10.36 -5.74 -0.20
CA ARG A 53 10.89 -6.47 -1.36
C ARG A 53 10.38 -7.92 -1.41
N ARG A 54 10.11 -8.52 -0.25
CA ARG A 54 9.48 -9.85 -0.15
C ARG A 54 8.02 -9.80 -0.60
N LYS A 55 7.26 -8.80 -0.14
CA LYS A 55 5.87 -8.55 -0.54
C LYS A 55 5.77 -8.24 -2.03
N ALA A 56 6.68 -7.43 -2.58
CA ALA A 56 6.76 -7.19 -4.00
C ALA A 56 6.84 -8.51 -4.78
N ARG A 57 7.74 -9.42 -4.41
CA ARG A 57 7.86 -10.72 -5.11
C ARG A 57 6.62 -11.61 -4.98
N SER A 58 5.87 -11.52 -3.88
CA SER A 58 4.63 -12.29 -3.72
C SER A 58 3.47 -11.74 -4.53
N ILE A 59 3.49 -10.45 -4.92
CA ILE A 59 2.43 -9.86 -5.73
C ILE A 59 2.45 -10.47 -7.12
N ASN A 60 1.37 -11.17 -7.45
CA ASN A 60 1.12 -11.73 -8.77
C ASN A 60 0.55 -10.63 -9.67
N VAL A 61 1.34 -10.20 -10.64
CA VAL A 61 0.92 -9.27 -11.69
C VAL A 61 0.66 -10.05 -12.98
N SER A 62 -0.29 -9.59 -13.79
CA SER A 62 -0.57 -10.15 -15.11
C SER A 62 0.69 -10.24 -15.98
N THR A 63 0.76 -11.30 -16.78
CA THR A 63 1.82 -11.51 -17.77
C THR A 63 1.58 -10.72 -19.05
N ASP A 64 0.34 -10.30 -19.32
CA ASP A 64 -0.02 -9.50 -20.49
C ASP A 64 0.46 -8.05 -20.35
N ASP A 65 1.15 -7.57 -21.39
CA ASP A 65 1.71 -6.23 -21.43
C ASP A 65 0.65 -5.13 -21.54
N ALA A 66 -0.46 -5.41 -22.24
CA ALA A 66 -1.53 -4.44 -22.41
C ALA A 66 -2.23 -4.16 -21.06
N GLU A 67 -2.47 -5.22 -20.28
CA GLU A 67 -2.97 -5.10 -18.91
C GLU A 67 -1.99 -4.35 -17.99
N VAL A 68 -0.69 -4.67 -18.03
CA VAL A 68 0.31 -3.93 -17.22
C VAL A 68 0.30 -2.44 -17.56
N LYS A 69 0.24 -2.07 -18.84
CA LYS A 69 0.12 -0.67 -19.28
C LYS A 69 -1.15 0.00 -18.79
N ARG A 70 -2.28 -0.71 -18.78
CA ARG A 70 -3.57 -0.21 -18.26
C ARG A 70 -3.48 0.08 -16.77
N ASN A 71 -2.96 -0.87 -15.99
CA ASN A 71 -2.76 -0.72 -14.55
C ASN A 71 -1.84 0.47 -14.23
N LEU A 72 -0.72 0.63 -14.94
CA LEU A 72 0.16 1.79 -14.75
C LEU A 72 -0.54 3.11 -15.06
N ARG A 73 -1.33 3.16 -16.13
CA ARG A 73 -2.13 4.35 -16.48
C ARG A 73 -3.18 4.65 -15.40
N GLN A 74 -3.89 3.62 -14.93
CA GLN A 74 -4.86 3.73 -13.83
C GLN A 74 -4.16 4.19 -12.55
N LEU A 75 -2.92 3.80 -12.28
CA LEU A 75 -2.14 4.31 -11.15
C LEU A 75 -1.52 5.68 -11.41
N GLY A 76 -1.72 6.29 -12.58
CA GLY A 76 -1.18 7.62 -12.92
C GLY A 76 0.33 7.62 -13.10
N GLU A 77 0.93 6.45 -13.25
CA GLU A 77 2.36 6.25 -13.40
C GLU A 77 2.74 6.27 -14.89
N PRO A 78 3.98 6.66 -15.24
CA PRO A 78 4.44 6.59 -16.63
C PRO A 78 4.24 5.20 -17.22
N ILE A 79 3.61 5.13 -18.38
CA ILE A 79 3.24 3.85 -19.01
C ILE A 79 4.49 3.08 -19.46
N CYS A 80 5.44 3.79 -20.08
CA CYS A 80 6.72 3.23 -20.53
C CYS A 80 7.83 4.23 -20.24
N LEU A 81 8.93 3.77 -19.65
CA LEU A 81 10.17 4.54 -19.54
C LEU A 81 11.09 4.30 -20.76
N PHE A 82 12.07 5.18 -20.97
CA PHE A 82 13.03 5.02 -22.06
C PHE A 82 13.86 3.75 -21.87
N GLY A 83 13.90 2.89 -22.90
CA GLY A 83 14.63 1.61 -22.86
C GLY A 83 13.95 0.52 -22.01
N GLU A 84 12.73 0.73 -21.51
CA GLU A 84 12.02 -0.24 -20.65
C GLU A 84 11.36 -1.35 -21.48
N GLY A 85 11.74 -2.61 -21.21
CA GLY A 85 11.08 -3.78 -21.79
C GLY A 85 9.77 -4.18 -21.08
N PRO A 86 8.98 -5.10 -21.65
CA PRO A 86 7.76 -5.62 -21.01
C PRO A 86 8.01 -6.27 -19.64
N ALA A 87 9.15 -6.95 -19.47
CA ALA A 87 9.53 -7.55 -18.19
C ALA A 87 9.83 -6.49 -17.13
N ASP A 88 10.61 -5.46 -17.49
CA ASP A 88 10.98 -4.36 -16.58
C ASP A 88 9.73 -3.59 -16.15
N ARG A 89 8.82 -3.33 -17.09
CA ARG A 89 7.54 -2.69 -16.80
C ARG A 89 6.71 -3.46 -15.79
N ARG A 90 6.64 -4.79 -15.93
CA ARG A 90 5.95 -5.66 -14.98
C ARG A 90 6.64 -5.70 -13.62
N CYS A 91 7.97 -5.67 -13.59
CA CYS A 91 8.74 -5.54 -12.35
C CYS A 91 8.46 -4.21 -11.64
N ARG A 92 8.41 -3.11 -12.39
CA ARG A 92 8.09 -1.77 -11.87
C ARG A 92 6.68 -1.70 -11.31
N LEU A 93 5.67 -2.19 -12.05
CA LEU A 93 4.30 -2.25 -11.56
C LEU A 93 4.23 -3.03 -10.22
N ARG A 94 4.98 -4.12 -10.11
CA ARG A 94 5.05 -4.91 -8.88
C ARG A 94 5.69 -4.17 -7.70
N ASP A 95 6.74 -3.37 -7.95
CA ASP A 95 7.34 -2.52 -6.93
C ASP A 95 6.35 -1.46 -6.44
N ILE A 96 5.63 -0.81 -7.37
CA ILE A 96 4.63 0.21 -7.06
C ILE A 96 3.50 -0.39 -6.21
N LEU A 97 2.95 -1.54 -6.61
CA LEU A 97 1.89 -2.23 -5.84
C LEU A 97 2.37 -2.68 -4.46
N SER A 98 3.67 -2.98 -4.29
CA SER A 98 4.21 -3.33 -2.97
C SER A 98 4.17 -2.15 -1.98
N ARG A 99 4.27 -0.92 -2.49
CA ARG A 99 4.26 0.33 -1.70
C ARG A 99 2.84 0.82 -1.42
N ILE A 100 1.98 0.83 -2.42
CA ILE A 100 0.63 1.42 -2.34
C ILE A 100 -0.42 0.38 -1.88
N GLY A 101 -0.14 -0.91 -2.06
CA GLY A 101 -1.04 -2.03 -1.82
C GLY A 101 -1.62 -2.59 -3.12
N GLU A 102 -1.99 -3.87 -3.10
CA GLU A 102 -2.53 -4.59 -4.27
C GLU A 102 -3.87 -4.01 -4.75
N ASP A 103 -4.69 -3.51 -3.82
CA ASP A 103 -6.00 -2.92 -4.11
C ASP A 103 -5.93 -1.47 -4.61
N ALA A 104 -4.74 -0.91 -4.84
CA ALA A 104 -4.58 0.46 -5.30
C ALA A 104 -5.27 0.72 -6.66
N VAL A 105 -5.20 -0.26 -7.57
CA VAL A 105 -5.81 -0.16 -8.90
C VAL A 105 -7.33 -0.13 -8.78
N ILE A 106 -7.91 -1.08 -8.04
CA ILE A 106 -9.35 -1.22 -7.86
C ILE A 106 -9.94 0.01 -7.19
N ARG A 107 -9.28 0.53 -6.15
CA ARG A 107 -9.73 1.76 -5.47
C ARG A 107 -9.76 2.94 -6.43
N ARG A 108 -8.72 3.11 -7.25
CA ARG A 108 -8.65 4.22 -8.19
C ARG A 108 -9.68 4.08 -9.32
N GLU A 109 -9.91 2.88 -9.82
CA GLU A 109 -10.96 2.61 -10.80
C GLU A 109 -12.35 2.98 -10.23
N ALA A 110 -12.65 2.57 -9.00
CA ALA A 110 -13.89 2.93 -8.32
C ALA A 110 -14.03 4.44 -8.08
N GLU A 111 -12.93 5.16 -7.82
CA GLU A 111 -12.95 6.63 -7.73
C GLU A 111 -13.21 7.30 -9.09
N GLU A 112 -12.61 6.79 -10.16
CA GLU A 112 -12.82 7.30 -11.51
C GLU A 112 -14.26 7.08 -11.98
N GLU A 113 -14.85 5.91 -11.70
CA GLU A 113 -16.26 5.62 -11.98
C GLU A 113 -17.20 6.57 -11.23
N ARG A 114 -16.93 6.84 -9.94
CA ARG A 114 -17.72 7.80 -9.15
C ARG A 114 -17.68 9.20 -9.74
N LYS A 115 -16.48 9.67 -10.15
CA LYS A 115 -16.31 10.99 -10.79
C LYS A 115 -17.04 11.08 -12.12
N LEU A 116 -17.01 10.01 -12.91
CA LEU A 116 -17.74 9.97 -14.18
C LEU A 116 -19.25 10.05 -13.96
N PHE A 117 -19.76 9.33 -12.96
CA PHE A 117 -21.18 9.36 -12.57
C PHE A 117 -21.61 10.74 -12.06
N GLU A 118 -20.80 11.39 -11.22
CA GLU A 118 -21.06 12.76 -10.76
C GLU A 118 -21.10 13.75 -11.93
N LYS A 119 -20.14 13.65 -12.85
CA LYS A 119 -20.11 14.47 -14.07
C LYS A 119 -21.35 14.25 -14.95
N ASP A 120 -21.83 13.01 -15.06
CA ASP A 120 -23.03 12.69 -15.81
C ASP A 120 -24.27 13.34 -15.17
N GLN A 121 -24.37 13.33 -13.83
CA GLN A 121 -25.42 14.05 -13.11
C GLN A 121 -25.37 15.57 -13.28
N GLU A 122 -24.16 16.15 -13.39
CA GLU A 122 -23.97 17.58 -13.67
C GLU A 122 -24.28 17.97 -15.12
N THR A 123 -24.64 17.00 -15.98
CA THR A 123 -24.96 17.28 -17.37
C THR A 123 -26.22 18.15 -17.44
N THR A 124 -26.03 19.40 -17.87
CA THR A 124 -27.14 20.31 -18.10
C THR A 124 -27.96 19.83 -19.30
N TRP A 125 -29.21 19.46 -19.04
CA TRP A 125 -30.15 19.05 -20.08
C TRP A 125 -30.68 20.28 -20.83
N TYR A 126 -30.56 20.28 -22.16
CA TYR A 126 -31.08 21.34 -23.02
C TYR A 126 -32.44 20.95 -23.62
N HIS A 127 -33.39 21.88 -23.59
CA HIS A 127 -34.65 21.76 -24.31
C HIS A 127 -34.66 22.71 -25.52
N GLU A 128 -35.26 22.29 -26.63
CA GLU A 128 -35.33 23.13 -27.85
C GLU A 128 -36.14 24.42 -27.62
N GLY A 129 -37.10 24.37 -26.68
CA GLY A 129 -38.00 25.46 -26.32
C GLY A 129 -39.27 25.50 -27.17
N PRO A 130 -40.19 26.45 -26.91
CA PRO A 130 -41.41 26.60 -27.68
C PRO A 130 -41.15 27.21 -29.06
N GLU A 131 -42.09 27.00 -29.99
CA GLU A 131 -41.99 27.46 -31.38
C GLU A 131 -41.77 28.97 -31.54
N SER A 132 -42.31 29.78 -30.62
CA SER A 132 -42.08 31.23 -30.59
C SER A 132 -40.60 31.60 -30.39
N LEU A 133 -39.86 30.82 -29.58
CA LEU A 133 -38.43 31.00 -29.35
C LEU A 133 -37.62 30.72 -30.62
N ARG A 134 -38.05 29.73 -31.42
CA ARG A 134 -37.42 29.37 -32.69
C ARG A 134 -37.55 30.52 -33.70
N ILE A 135 -38.74 31.10 -33.82
CA ILE A 135 -38.99 32.26 -34.70
C ILE A 135 -38.11 33.45 -34.28
N ALA A 136 -38.05 33.76 -32.99
CA ALA A 136 -37.22 34.84 -32.48
C ALA A 136 -35.72 34.61 -32.77
N ARG A 137 -35.22 33.38 -32.59
CA ARG A 137 -33.82 33.03 -32.93
C ARG A 137 -33.54 33.19 -34.42
N LEU A 138 -34.45 32.75 -35.29
CA LEU A 138 -34.35 32.94 -36.74
C LEU A 138 -34.29 34.42 -37.11
N TRP A 139 -35.18 35.24 -36.54
CA TRP A 139 -35.19 36.68 -36.78
C TRP A 139 -33.88 37.35 -36.35
N ILE A 140 -33.35 37.00 -35.17
CA ILE A 140 -32.05 37.50 -34.70
C ILE A 140 -30.95 37.07 -35.68
N ALA A 141 -30.93 35.81 -36.10
CA ALA A 141 -29.94 35.27 -37.03
C ALA A 141 -29.97 35.98 -38.39
N GLU A 142 -31.16 36.16 -38.98
CA GLU A 142 -31.35 36.89 -40.26
C GLU A 142 -30.92 38.36 -40.15
N TYR A 143 -31.11 38.99 -38.99
CA TYR A 143 -30.65 40.35 -38.77
C TYR A 143 -29.12 40.45 -38.57
N SER A 144 -28.50 39.42 -37.99
CA SER A 144 -27.09 39.46 -37.58
C SER A 144 -26.12 38.77 -38.54
N LEU A 145 -26.61 37.94 -39.46
CA LEU A 145 -25.82 37.30 -40.51
C LEU A 145 -26.11 37.98 -41.86
N PRO A 146 -25.07 38.44 -42.59
CA PRO A 146 -25.22 39.09 -43.90
C PRO A 146 -25.50 38.10 -45.05
#